data_AF-A0A8J7JDZ6-F1
#
_entry.id   AF-A0A8J7JDZ6-F1
#
_cell.length_a   1.000
_cell.length_b   1.000
_cell.length_c   1.000
_cell.angle_alpha   90.00
_cell.angle_beta   90.00
_cell.angle_gamma   90.00
#
_symmetry.space_group_name_H-M   'P 1'
#
loop_
_entity.id
_entity.type
_entity.pdbx_description
1 polymer ?
#
loop_
_entity_poly.entity_id
_entity_poly.type
_entity_poly.pdbx_seq_one_letter_code
_entity_poly.pdbx_strand_id
1 'polypeptide(L)' 'MIIIEFLKGDAPDFSQCTTAQAETYRVARELVRPGQRAKTADILARLGLKDPRPYYSRLDHLQEKGYLRWVKSQTATA' A
#
# COMPACT_ATOMS: atom_id res chain seq x y z
N MET A 1 10.16 7.06 -2.48
CA MET A 1 8.76 7.49 -2.26
C MET A 1 7.85 6.45 -2.91
N ILE A 2 6.60 6.28 -2.48
CA ILE A 2 5.67 5.36 -3.15
C ILE A 2 4.50 6.13 -3.73
N ILE A 3 4.03 5.70 -4.90
CA ILE A 3 2.80 6.17 -5.51
C ILE A 3 1.85 4.98 -5.50
N ILE A 4 0.64 5.17 -4.96
CA ILE A 4 -0.40 4.15 -4.91
C ILE A 4 -1.65 4.71 -5.59
N GLU A 5 -2.16 3.97 -6.56
CA GLU A 5 -3.44 4.19 -7.23
C GLU A 5 -4.41 3.09 -6.78
N PHE A 6 -5.47 3.46 -6.06
CA PHE A 6 -6.46 2.49 -5.60
C PHE A 6 -7.44 2.18 -6.74
N LEU A 7 -7.46 0.92 -7.17
CA LEU A 7 -8.33 0.45 -8.26
C LEU A 7 -9.74 0.07 -7.76
N LYS A 8 -9.86 -0.25 -6.48
CA LYS A 8 -11.14 -0.57 -5.84
C LYS A 8 -11.63 0.59 -4.96
N GLY A 9 -12.94 0.61 -4.68
CA GLY A 9 -13.60 1.62 -3.82
C GLY A 9 -13.23 1.51 -2.33
N ASP A 10 -13.90 2.28 -1.46
CA ASP A 10 -13.53 2.44 -0.05
C ASP A 10 -13.62 1.19 0.82
N ALA A 11 -14.47 0.25 0.43
CA ALA A 11 -14.60 -1.04 1.08
C ALA A 11 -14.65 -2.14 0.02
N PRO A 12 -13.49 -2.54 -0.54
CA PRO A 12 -13.47 -3.67 -1.45
C PRO A 12 -13.74 -4.95 -0.66
N ASP A 13 -14.34 -5.93 -1.33
CA ASP A 13 -14.42 -7.27 -0.75
C ASP A 13 -13.00 -7.82 -0.57
N PHE A 14 -12.62 -8.15 0.66
CA PHE A 14 -11.31 -8.71 1.01
C PHE A 14 -11.34 -10.23 1.18
N SER A 15 -12.39 -10.91 0.69
CA SER A 15 -12.52 -12.38 0.72
C SER A 15 -11.29 -13.12 0.18
N GLN A 16 -10.56 -12.49 -0.75
CA GLN A 16 -9.34 -13.04 -1.35
C GLN A 16 -8.04 -12.54 -0.69
N CYS A 17 -8.10 -11.72 0.35
CA CYS A 17 -6.94 -11.15 1.04
C CYS A 17 -6.74 -11.77 2.43
N THR A 18 -5.50 -11.88 2.87
CA THR A 18 -5.20 -12.15 4.29
C THR A 18 -5.51 -10.92 5.14
N THR A 19 -5.70 -11.09 6.45
CA THR A 19 -5.91 -9.98 7.40
C THR A 19 -4.82 -8.90 7.25
N ALA A 20 -3.56 -9.31 7.11
CA ALA A 20 -2.44 -8.39 6.94
C ALA A 20 -2.49 -7.60 5.61
N GLN A 21 -2.98 -8.22 4.53
CA GLN A 21 -3.16 -7.55 3.24
C GLN A 21 -4.32 -6.55 3.29
N ALA A 22 -5.45 -6.95 3.87
CA ALA A 22 -6.61 -6.07 4.05
C ALA A 22 -6.29 -4.87 4.94
N GLU A 23 -5.57 -5.09 6.04
CA GLU A 23 -5.09 -4.01 6.92
C GLU A 23 -4.12 -3.08 6.20
N THR A 24 -3.19 -3.63 5.41
CA THR A 24 -2.25 -2.82 4.60
C THR A 24 -3.00 -1.93 3.62
N TYR A 25 -4.04 -2.46 2.96
CA TYR A 25 -4.86 -1.67 2.04
C TYR A 25 -5.57 -0.52 2.76
N ARG A 26 -6.21 -0.80 3.91
CA ARG A 26 -6.92 0.20 4.72
C ARG A 26 -5.97 1.31 5.19
N VAL A 27 -4.85 0.94 5.78
CA VAL A 27 -3.85 1.89 6.27
C VAL A 27 -3.27 2.72 5.12
N ALA A 28 -2.95 2.09 3.98
CA ALA A 28 -2.47 2.79 2.81
C ALA A 28 -3.51 3.81 2.31
N ARG A 29 -4.81 3.45 2.29
CA ARG A 29 -5.89 4.33 1.84
C ARG A 29 -6.16 5.49 2.79
N GLU A 30 -6.03 5.28 4.09
CA GLU A 30 -6.13 6.36 5.09
C GLU A 30 -5.01 7.40 4.93
N LEU A 31 -3.79 6.94 4.63
CA LEU A 31 -2.59 7.78 4.59
C LEU A 31 -2.30 8.36 3.20
N VAL A 32 -2.66 7.65 2.14
CA VAL A 32 -2.53 8.10 0.75
C VAL A 32 -3.86 8.73 0.35
N ARG A 33 -4.01 10.02 0.67
CA ARG A 33 -5.11 10.82 0.12
C ARG A 33 -4.92 11.01 -1.40
N PRO A 34 -6.00 11.11 -2.18
CA PRO A 34 -5.90 11.44 -3.61
C PRO A 34 -5.05 12.69 -3.82
N GLY A 35 -3.97 12.58 -4.61
CA GLY A 35 -3.05 13.67 -4.91
C GLY A 35 -1.98 13.98 -3.84
N GLN A 36 -1.96 13.28 -2.70
CA GLN A 36 -0.93 13.44 -1.68
C GLN A 36 0.09 12.31 -1.68
N ARG A 37 1.36 12.69 -1.49
CA ARG A 37 2.48 11.78 -1.31
C ARG A 37 2.47 11.26 0.14
N ALA A 38 2.27 9.96 0.33
CA ALA A 38 2.46 9.33 1.64
C ALA A 38 3.93 8.93 1.85
N LYS A 39 4.44 9.15 3.06
CA LYS A 39 5.75 8.64 3.45
C LYS A 39 5.61 7.16 3.83
N THR A 40 6.49 6.31 3.30
CA THR A 40 6.52 4.89 3.64
C THR A 40 6.70 4.67 5.15
N ALA A 41 7.49 5.51 5.82
CA ALA A 41 7.71 5.42 7.27
C ALA A 41 6.42 5.55 8.10
N ASP A 42 5.50 6.45 7.71
CA ASP A 42 4.24 6.65 8.44
C ASP A 42 3.33 5.42 8.32
N ILE A 43 3.33 4.78 7.15
CA ILE A 43 2.59 3.54 6.90
C ILE A 43 3.17 2.39 7.71
N LEU A 44 4.51 2.25 7.74
CA LEU A 44 5.18 1.22 8.52
C LEU A 44 4.91 1.38 10.02
N ALA A 45 4.97 2.61 10.54
CA ALA A 45 4.67 2.90 11.93
C ALA A 45 3.24 2.49 12.31
N ARG A 46 2.26 2.78 11.45
CA ARG A 46 0.85 2.43 11.68
C ARG A 46 0.59 0.92 11.57
N LEU A 47 1.36 0.21 10.75
CA LEU A 47 1.32 -1.26 10.62
C LEU A 47 2.19 -1.99 11.64
N GLY A 48 2.89 -1.28 12.53
CA GLY A 48 3.84 -1.88 13.49
C GLY A 48 5.03 -2.58 12.83
N LEU A 49 5.35 -2.24 11.59
CA LEU A 49 6.42 -2.86 10.82
C LEU A 49 7.74 -2.14 11.04
N LYS A 50 8.78 -2.90 11.39
CA LYS A 50 10.15 -2.39 11.51
C LYS A 50 10.90 -2.36 10.17
N ASP A 51 10.41 -3.12 9.19
CA ASP A 51 11.07 -3.32 7.90
C ASP A 51 10.07 -3.13 6.75
N PRO A 52 10.48 -2.48 5.64
CA PRO A 52 9.61 -2.23 4.51
C PRO A 52 9.33 -3.46 3.62
N ARG A 53 10.14 -4.53 3.69
CA ARG A 53 9.96 -5.77 2.90
C ARG A 53 8.57 -6.40 3.05
N PRO A 54 8.06 -6.66 4.28
CA PRO A 54 6.71 -7.20 4.44
C PRO A 54 5.63 -6.26 3.90
N TYR A 55 5.84 -4.95 3.97
CA TYR A 55 4.92 -3.97 3.39
C TYR A 55 4.89 -4.05 1.86
N TYR A 56 6.05 -4.07 1.20
CA TYR A 56 6.15 -4.18 -0.25
C TYR A 56 5.56 -5.50 -0.77
N SER A 57 5.88 -6.63 -0.12
CA SER A 57 5.30 -7.93 -0.50
C SER A 57 3.76 -7.93 -0.40
N ARG A 58 3.20 -7.26 0.62
CA ARG A 58 1.74 -7.12 0.74
C ARG A 58 1.16 -6.23 -0.37
N LEU A 59 1.85 -5.16 -0.76
CA LEU A 59 1.44 -4.31 -1.87
C LEU A 59 1.49 -5.06 -3.22
N ASP A 60 2.50 -5.89 -3.45
CA ASP A 60 2.59 -6.74 -4.65
C ASP A 60 1.40 -7.68 -4.74
N HIS A 61 1.06 -8.38 -3.65
CA HIS A 61 -0.13 -9.23 -3.63
C HIS A 61 -1.44 -8.47 -3.83
N LEU A 62 -1.56 -7.26 -3.26
CA LEU A 62 -2.74 -6.41 -3.50
C LEU A 62 -2.81 -5.96 -4.97
N GLN A 63 -1.68 -5.75 -5.62
CA GLN A 63 -1.59 -5.42 -7.04
C GLN A 63 -1.94 -6.61 -7.94
N GLU A 64 -1.40 -7.79 -7.67
CA GLU A 64 -1.74 -9.04 -8.37
C GLU A 64 -3.24 -9.33 -8.31
N LYS A 65 -3.87 -9.04 -7.17
CA LYS A 65 -5.31 -9.22 -6.96
C LYS A 65 -6.16 -8.05 -7.49
N GLY A 66 -5.56 -7.01 -8.06
CA GLY A 66 -6.27 -5.88 -8.68
C GLY A 66 -6.94 -4.93 -7.69
N TYR A 67 -6.44 -4.83 -6.45
CA TYR A 67 -6.95 -3.87 -5.46
C TYR A 67 -6.36 -2.48 -5.65
N LEU A 68 -5.09 -2.42 -6.05
CA LEU A 68 -4.34 -1.19 -6.25
C LEU A 68 -3.25 -1.39 -7.32
N ARG A 69 -2.67 -0.30 -7.80
CA ARG A 69 -1.38 -0.29 -8.47
C ARG A 69 -0.42 0.51 -7.62
N TRP A 70 0.79 0.03 -7.43
CA TRP A 70 1.81 0.77 -6.71
C TRP A 70 3.11 0.80 -7.49
N VAL A 71 3.80 1.93 -7.41
CA VAL A 71 5.12 2.09 -7.97
C VAL A 71 6.03 2.62 -6.89
N LYS A 72 7.13 1.91 -6.67
CA LYS A 72 8.26 2.47 -5.93
C LYS A 72 8.88 3.53 -6.82
N SER A 73 8.66 4.81 -6.49
CA SER A 73 9.47 5.88 -7.05
C SER A 73 10.88 5.66 -6.52
N GLN A 74 11.68 4.97 -7.34
CA GLN A 74 13.12 5.14 -7.35
C GLN A 74 13.30 6.58 -7.81
N THR A 75 13.80 7.44 -6.94
CA THR A 75 14.45 8.66 -7.44
C THR A 75 15.54 8.11 -8.36
N ALA A 76 15.36 8.21 -9.67
CA ALA A 76 16.39 7.88 -10.62
C ALA A 76 17.56 8.83 -10.35
N THR A 77 18.55 8.37 -9.62
CA THR A 77 19.91 8.88 -9.75
C THR A 77 20.58 8.04 -10.82
N ALA A 78 20.43 8.48 -12.06
CA ALA A 78 21.42 8.43 -13.14
C ALA A 78 20.78 9.03 -14.41
#